data_AF-A0A7G8JN01-F1
#
_entry.id   AF-A0A7G8JN01-F1
#
_cell.length_a   1.000
_cell.length_b   1.000
_cell.length_c   1.000
_cell.angle_alpha   90.00
_cell.angle_beta   90.00
_cell.angle_gamma   90.00
#
_symmetry.space_group_name_H-M   'P 1'
#
loop_
_entity.id
_entity.type
_entity.pdbx_description
1 polymer ?
#
loop_
_entity_poly.entity_id
_entity_poly.type
_entity_poly.pdbx_seq_one_letter_code
_entity_poly.pdbx_strand_id
1 'polypeptide(L)'
;MKHLLPKLIAPLFAAIGVFGLAGSGIVWNFLGRSLGLPSTVISLLALLVGLVLLRPLAPTTASVSTSTSTSAPSESELKADELKPSTDDIKPAMTTAESIAQELADSQELVESSPPVNFAPVMLLPGQGLRDRRRRPGASLKRYKSMAGELFEAK
;
A
#
# COMPACT_ATOMS: atom_id res chain seq x y z
N MET A 1 31.99 2.78 32.87
CA MET A 1 30.91 3.56 32.19
C MET A 1 31.29 4.11 30.81
N LYS A 2 32.56 4.24 30.42
CA LYS A 2 32.97 4.86 29.13
C LYS A 2 32.80 3.96 27.87
N HIS A 3 32.39 2.70 28.05
CA HIS A 3 32.22 1.68 27.00
C HIS A 3 30.76 1.51 26.51
N LEU A 4 29.82 2.29 27.04
CA LEU A 4 28.41 2.28 26.62
C LEU A 4 28.14 3.23 25.44
N LEU A 5 28.91 4.32 25.33
CA LEU A 5 28.84 5.29 24.23
C LEU A 5 29.04 4.66 22.83
N PRO A 6 30.07 3.85 22.55
CA PRO A 6 30.24 3.25 21.21
C PRO A 6 29.13 2.26 20.83
N LYS A 7 28.43 1.67 21.80
CA LYS A 7 27.33 0.72 21.57
C LYS A 7 26.03 1.41 21.12
N LEU A 8 25.84 2.69 21.48
CA LEU A 8 24.68 3.48 21.09
C LEU A 8 24.91 4.27 19.78
N ILE A 9 26.17 4.50 19.40
CA ILE A 9 26.51 5.22 18.17
C ILE A 9 26.11 4.44 16.92
N ALA A 10 26.35 3.12 16.89
CA ALA A 10 26.00 2.27 15.75
C ALA A 10 24.49 2.26 15.42
N PRO A 11 23.56 2.01 16.36
CA PRO A 11 22.13 2.07 16.07
C PRO A 11 21.64 3.49 15.75
N LEU A 12 22.27 4.53 16.32
CA LEU A 12 21.93 5.92 16.02
C LEU A 12 22.27 6.28 14.57
N PHE A 13 23.45 5.87 14.08
CA PHE A 13 23.84 6.07 12.69
C PHE A 13 22.97 5.27 11.71
N ALA A 14 22.59 4.04 12.08
CA ALA A 14 21.64 3.24 11.31
C ALA A 14 20.26 3.90 11.23
N ALA A 15 19.75 4.45 12.34
CA ALA A 15 18.48 5.16 12.37
C ALA A 15 18.52 6.42 11.48
N ILE A 16 19.60 7.21 11.54
CA ILE A 16 19.77 8.41 10.71
C ILE A 16 19.83 8.03 9.21
N GLY A 17 20.53 6.94 8.86
CA GLY A 17 20.59 6.45 7.48
C GLY A 17 19.23 5.98 6.95
N VAL A 18 18.48 5.21 7.73
CA VAL A 18 17.13 4.74 7.36
C VAL A 18 16.15 5.91 7.25
N PHE A 19 16.19 6.86 8.20
CA PHE A 19 15.37 8.08 8.12
C PHE A 19 15.72 8.98 6.94
N GLY A 20 17.01 9.10 6.59
CA GLY A 20 17.44 9.87 5.42
C GLY A 20 16.98 9.24 4.11
N LEU A 21 17.10 7.91 3.98
CA LEU A 21 16.64 7.17 2.82
C LEU A 21 15.11 7.18 2.67
N ALA A 22 14.39 6.98 3.78
CA ALA A 22 12.92 7.06 3.84
C ALA A 22 12.41 8.49 3.57
N GLY A 23 12.99 9.48 4.25
CA GLY A 23 12.65 10.91 4.08
C GLY A 23 12.83 11.41 2.65
N SER A 24 13.87 10.96 1.95
CA SER A 24 14.10 11.30 0.54
C SER A 24 12.95 10.86 -0.37
N GLY A 25 12.38 9.66 -0.13
CA GLY A 25 11.25 9.16 -0.91
C GLY A 25 9.97 9.97 -0.75
N ILE A 26 9.78 10.59 0.42
CA ILE A 26 8.62 11.44 0.74
C ILE A 26 8.81 12.83 0.13
N VAL A 27 10.03 13.40 0.18
CA VAL A 27 10.34 14.69 -0.45
C VAL A 27 10.15 14.62 -1.98
N TRP A 28 10.52 13.51 -2.62
CA TRP A 28 10.31 13.31 -4.07
C TRP A 28 8.83 13.25 -4.48
N ASN A 29 7.93 12.91 -3.55
CA ASN A 29 6.48 12.91 -3.78
C ASN A 29 5.93 14.35 -3.91
N PHE A 30 6.38 15.27 -3.06
CA PHE A 30 5.94 16.67 -3.08
C PHE A 30 6.51 17.50 -4.24
N LEU A 31 7.60 17.05 -4.88
CA LEU A 31 8.17 17.69 -6.06
C LEU A 31 7.44 17.37 -7.38
N GLY A 32 6.31 16.63 -7.34
CA GLY A 32 5.46 16.38 -8.50
C GLY A 32 6.06 15.46 -9.56
N ARG A 33 7.08 14.66 -9.21
CA ARG A 33 7.66 13.65 -10.10
C ARG A 33 6.83 12.37 -10.07
N SER A 34 6.58 11.76 -11.22
CA SER A 34 5.79 10.52 -11.38
C SER A 34 6.32 9.31 -10.62
N LEU A 35 7.56 9.37 -10.13
CA LEU A 35 8.18 8.37 -9.26
C LEU A 35 7.86 8.56 -7.77
N GLY A 36 7.04 9.55 -7.40
CA GLY A 36 6.74 9.91 -6.02
C GLY A 36 5.90 8.88 -5.25
N LEU A 37 4.98 8.18 -5.92
CA LEU A 37 4.17 7.14 -5.26
C LEU A 37 4.98 5.87 -4.96
N PRO A 38 5.73 5.27 -5.92
CA PRO A 38 6.55 4.10 -5.59
C PRO A 38 7.64 4.41 -4.55
N SER A 39 8.22 5.62 -4.54
CA SER A 39 9.20 6.01 -3.52
C SER A 39 8.61 6.10 -2.11
N THR A 40 7.35 6.51 -1.96
CA THR A 40 6.66 6.50 -0.66
C THR A 40 6.38 5.10 -0.15
N VAL A 41 6.01 4.16 -1.04
CA VAL A 41 5.78 2.75 -0.67
C VAL A 41 7.09 2.11 -0.20
N ILE A 42 8.19 2.37 -0.90
CA ILE A 42 9.53 1.86 -0.52
C ILE A 42 10.00 2.47 0.80
N SER A 43 9.76 3.77 1.02
CA SER A 43 10.04 4.45 2.29
C SER A 43 9.25 3.83 3.46
N LEU A 44 7.96 3.56 3.27
CA LEU A 44 7.11 2.92 4.29
C LEU A 44 7.58 1.50 4.59
N LEU A 45 7.95 0.73 3.56
CA LEU A 45 8.48 -0.62 3.73
C LEU A 45 9.80 -0.61 4.53
N ALA A 46 10.71 0.31 4.20
CA ALA A 46 11.98 0.47 4.91
C ALA A 46 11.77 0.87 6.39
N LEU A 47 10.80 1.74 6.68
CA LEU A 47 10.44 2.10 8.05
C LEU A 47 9.80 0.93 8.80
N LEU A 48 8.93 0.15 8.15
CA LEU A 48 8.33 -1.04 8.76
C LEU A 48 9.39 -2.07 9.13
N VAL A 49 10.29 -2.39 8.20
CA VAL A 49 11.41 -3.30 8.44
C VAL A 49 12.34 -2.75 9.53
N GLY A 50 12.66 -1.45 9.47
CA GLY A 50 13.45 -0.77 10.48
C GLY A 50 12.80 -0.85 11.86
N LEU A 51 11.50 -0.58 11.98
CA LEU A 51 10.75 -0.65 13.24
C LEU A 51 10.65 -2.07 13.79
N VAL A 52 10.48 -3.06 12.91
CA VAL A 52 10.46 -4.49 13.28
C VAL A 52 11.83 -4.92 13.82
N LEU A 53 12.93 -4.48 13.19
CA LEU A 53 14.28 -4.79 13.64
C LEU A 53 14.72 -3.98 14.87
N LEU A 54 14.21 -2.75 15.04
CA LEU A 54 14.46 -1.92 16.21
C LEU A 54 13.56 -2.27 17.40
N ARG A 55 12.53 -3.12 17.21
CA ARG A 55 11.68 -3.57 18.31
C ARG A 55 12.57 -4.21 19.37
N PRO A 56 12.74 -3.58 20.54
CA PRO A 56 13.69 -4.08 21.53
C PRO A 56 13.15 -5.42 22.04
N LEU A 57 13.88 -6.51 21.76
CA LEU A 57 13.74 -7.71 22.57
C LEU A 57 14.09 -7.30 24.00
N ALA A 58 13.23 -7.68 24.95
CA ALA A 58 13.42 -7.45 26.37
C ALA A 58 14.88 -7.76 26.78
N PRO A 59 15.50 -6.96 27.66
CA PRO A 59 16.90 -7.18 28.01
C PRO A 59 17.06 -8.51 28.75
N THR A 60 17.46 -9.55 28.01
CA THR A 60 17.95 -10.79 28.60
C THR A 60 19.42 -10.58 28.94
N THR A 61 19.69 -10.29 30.20
CA THR A 61 20.98 -10.61 30.82
C THR A 61 21.19 -12.13 30.78
N ALA A 62 22.45 -12.55 30.62
CA ALA A 62 22.99 -13.93 30.58
C ALA A 62 23.07 -14.51 29.16
N SER A 63 24.27 -14.56 28.57
CA SER A 63 25.36 -15.52 28.79
C SER A 63 25.33 -16.64 27.74
N VAL A 64 26.41 -16.67 26.97
CA VAL A 64 26.85 -17.74 26.06
C VAL A 64 26.67 -19.13 26.69
N SER A 65 26.12 -20.08 25.93
CA SER A 65 26.65 -21.45 25.77
C SER A 65 25.86 -22.30 24.76
N THR A 66 26.64 -23.15 24.10
CA THR A 66 26.40 -24.04 22.97
C THR A 66 25.58 -25.30 23.31
N SER A 67 25.05 -25.95 22.27
CA SER A 67 24.74 -27.39 22.09
C SER A 67 23.28 -27.91 22.22
N THR A 68 22.74 -28.32 21.05
CA THR A 68 22.24 -29.65 20.62
C THR A 68 21.30 -30.51 21.50
N SER A 69 20.37 -31.18 20.79
CA SER A 69 19.51 -32.37 21.08
C SER A 69 18.07 -32.04 21.52
N THR A 70 17.05 -32.33 20.69
CA THR A 70 16.39 -33.63 20.37
C THR A 70 15.31 -34.01 21.39
N SER A 71 14.04 -34.00 20.93
CA SER A 71 12.99 -35.04 21.07
C SER A 71 11.58 -34.43 21.15
N ALA A 72 10.67 -35.06 20.42
CA ALA A 72 9.29 -34.65 20.11
C ALA A 72 8.27 -35.31 21.09
N PRO A 73 6.98 -35.50 20.72
CA PRO A 73 5.84 -34.63 21.02
C PRO A 73 4.78 -35.32 21.92
N SER A 74 3.72 -34.62 22.34
CA SER A 74 2.49 -35.28 22.80
C SER A 74 1.25 -34.44 22.54
N GLU A 75 0.20 -35.16 22.16
CA GLU A 75 -1.05 -34.84 21.47
C GLU A 75 -2.21 -35.24 22.39
N SER A 76 -3.32 -34.51 22.41
CA SER A 76 -4.66 -34.92 22.88
C SER A 76 -5.62 -33.73 22.71
N GLU A 77 -6.41 -33.65 21.65
CA GLU A 77 -7.67 -34.34 21.32
C GLU A 77 -8.95 -33.65 21.82
N LEU A 78 -9.93 -33.68 20.91
CA LEU A 78 -11.17 -32.92 20.84
C LEU A 78 -12.30 -33.63 21.62
N LYS A 79 -13.30 -32.85 22.06
CA LYS A 79 -14.66 -33.37 22.26
C LYS A 79 -15.68 -32.40 21.65
N ALA A 80 -16.24 -32.84 20.53
CA ALA A 80 -17.52 -32.38 19.99
C ALA A 80 -18.62 -33.18 20.69
N ASP A 81 -19.71 -32.51 21.05
CA ASP A 81 -20.96 -33.16 21.46
C ASP A 81 -22.13 -32.51 20.70
N GLU A 82 -23.13 -33.33 20.48
CA GLU A 82 -23.92 -33.45 19.26
C GLU A 82 -25.22 -32.60 19.28
N LEU A 83 -25.62 -32.15 18.08
CA LEU A 83 -26.86 -31.43 17.78
C LEU A 83 -28.07 -32.38 17.75
N LYS A 84 -29.23 -31.91 18.24
CA LYS A 84 -30.56 -32.44 17.89
C LYS A 84 -31.47 -31.29 17.45
N PRO A 85 -32.11 -31.33 16.27
CA PRO A 85 -33.20 -30.41 15.94
C PRO A 85 -34.58 -31.08 16.07
N SER A 86 -35.53 -30.34 16.62
CA SER A 86 -36.97 -30.63 16.63
C SER A 86 -37.66 -30.01 15.40
N THR A 87 -38.61 -30.77 14.84
CA THR A 87 -39.46 -30.47 13.69
C THR A 87 -40.50 -29.38 14.00
N ASP A 88 -40.60 -28.35 13.16
CA ASP A 88 -41.85 -27.68 12.76
C ASP A 88 -41.58 -26.73 11.58
N ASP A 89 -42.18 -27.04 10.43
CA ASP A 89 -42.47 -26.22 9.24
C ASP A 89 -42.28 -27.07 7.98
N ILE A 90 -43.39 -27.33 7.27
CA ILE A 90 -43.37 -27.89 5.91
C ILE A 90 -42.88 -26.78 4.96
N LYS A 91 -41.60 -26.48 5.04
CA LYS A 91 -40.84 -25.89 3.93
C LYS A 91 -40.64 -27.04 2.93
N PRO A 92 -40.72 -26.81 1.60
CA PRO A 92 -40.25 -27.82 0.66
C PRO A 92 -38.85 -28.21 1.13
N ALA A 93 -38.53 -29.51 1.14
CA ALA A 93 -37.24 -30.00 1.62
C ALA A 93 -36.15 -29.43 0.70
N MET A 94 -35.73 -28.20 0.99
CA MET A 94 -34.86 -27.42 0.14
C MET A 94 -33.53 -28.13 0.15
N THR A 95 -33.08 -28.46 -1.06
CA THR A 95 -31.72 -28.96 -1.20
C THR A 95 -30.75 -27.88 -0.73
N THR A 96 -29.54 -28.26 -0.30
CA THR A 96 -28.53 -27.28 0.13
C THR A 96 -28.29 -26.19 -0.93
N ALA A 97 -28.44 -26.53 -2.21
CA ALA A 97 -28.35 -25.57 -3.31
C ALA A 97 -29.51 -24.54 -3.31
N GLU A 98 -30.73 -24.98 -2.99
CA GLU A 98 -31.92 -24.14 -2.98
C GLU A 98 -31.92 -23.16 -1.81
N SER A 99 -31.44 -23.59 -0.64
CA SER A 99 -31.21 -22.71 0.52
C SER A 99 -30.21 -21.60 0.21
N ILE A 100 -29.13 -21.92 -0.51
CA ILE A 100 -28.11 -20.92 -0.91
C ILE A 100 -28.69 -19.98 -1.96
N ALA A 101 -29.47 -20.47 -2.91
CA ALA A 101 -30.10 -19.63 -3.93
C ALA A 101 -31.07 -18.60 -3.32
N GLN A 102 -31.83 -19.01 -2.30
CA GLN A 102 -32.75 -18.11 -1.61
C GLN A 102 -32.01 -17.06 -0.77
N GLU A 103 -30.98 -17.47 -0.01
CA GLU A 103 -30.13 -16.52 0.73
C GLU A 103 -29.45 -15.49 -0.20
N LEU A 104 -29.00 -15.93 -1.38
CA LEU A 104 -28.43 -15.05 -2.40
C LEU A 104 -29.47 -14.11 -3.02
N ALA A 105 -30.71 -14.58 -3.24
CA ALA A 105 -31.79 -13.75 -3.75
C ALA A 105 -32.17 -12.65 -2.75
N ASP A 106 -32.36 -13.01 -1.48
CA ASP A 106 -32.66 -12.08 -0.39
C ASP A 106 -31.53 -11.04 -0.23
N SER A 107 -30.27 -11.49 -0.36
CA SER A 107 -29.11 -10.61 -0.33
C SER A 107 -29.06 -9.65 -1.53
N GLN A 108 -29.49 -10.08 -2.71
CA GLN A 108 -29.50 -9.25 -3.92
C GLN A 108 -30.64 -8.22 -3.91
N GLU A 109 -31.79 -8.53 -3.33
CA GLU A 109 -32.88 -7.56 -3.13
C GLU A 109 -32.46 -6.39 -2.23
N LEU A 110 -31.55 -6.65 -1.27
CA LEU A 110 -30.97 -5.63 -0.40
C LEU A 110 -29.84 -4.82 -1.06
N VAL A 111 -29.28 -5.29 -2.18
CA VAL A 111 -28.24 -4.57 -2.93
C VAL A 111 -28.91 -3.56 -3.85
N GLU A 112 -29.01 -2.32 -3.38
CA GLU A 112 -29.46 -1.21 -4.22
C GLU A 112 -28.51 -1.03 -5.42
N SER A 113 -29.06 -1.01 -6.63
CA SER A 113 -28.29 -0.78 -7.85
C SER A 113 -27.69 0.64 -7.80
N SER A 114 -26.38 0.73 -7.63
CA SER A 114 -25.68 2.01 -7.63
C SER A 114 -25.89 2.74 -8.97
N PRO A 115 -26.22 4.04 -8.96
CA PRO A 115 -26.36 4.79 -10.20
C PRO A 115 -25.03 4.82 -10.95
N PRO A 116 -25.05 4.82 -12.29
CA PRO A 116 -23.83 4.96 -13.08
C PRO A 116 -23.22 6.35 -12.80
N VAL A 117 -22.15 6.39 -12.01
CA VAL A 117 -21.42 7.62 -11.72
C VAL A 117 -20.43 7.89 -12.86
N ASN A 118 -20.54 9.06 -13.48
CA ASN A 118 -19.58 9.51 -14.46
C ASN A 118 -18.36 10.13 -13.74
N PHE A 119 -17.22 9.45 -13.79
CA PHE A 119 -15.96 9.92 -13.21
C PHE A 119 -15.15 10.85 -14.15
N ALA A 120 -15.69 11.19 -15.32
CA ALA A 120 -15.01 12.11 -16.21
C ALA A 120 -14.85 13.48 -15.53
N PRO A 121 -13.63 14.07 -15.55
CA PRO A 121 -13.45 15.46 -15.20
C PRO A 121 -14.44 16.33 -15.95
N VAL A 122 -14.99 17.35 -15.28
CA VAL A 122 -15.99 18.27 -15.84
C VAL A 122 -15.61 18.78 -17.24
N MET A 123 -14.31 19.01 -17.49
CA MET A 123 -13.77 19.51 -18.76
C MET A 123 -13.70 18.48 -19.92
N LEU A 124 -14.09 17.22 -19.67
CA LEU A 124 -14.22 16.19 -20.71
C LEU A 124 -15.68 15.91 -21.08
N LEU A 125 -16.63 16.64 -20.48
CA LEU A 125 -18.02 16.60 -20.92
C LEU A 125 -18.12 17.15 -22.35
N PRO A 126 -18.97 16.54 -23.21
CA PRO A 126 -19.21 17.06 -24.55
C PRO A 126 -19.67 18.52 -24.45
N GLY A 127 -19.00 19.42 -25.18
CA GLY A 127 -19.26 20.85 -25.13
C GLY A 127 -18.51 21.63 -24.04
N GLN A 128 -17.81 20.97 -23.12
CA GLN A 128 -16.96 21.61 -22.10
C GLN A 128 -15.45 21.47 -22.37
N GLY A 129 -15.08 21.20 -23.62
CA GLY A 129 -13.68 21.10 -24.02
C GLY A 129 -12.89 22.36 -23.70
N LEU A 130 -11.63 22.17 -23.32
CA LEU A 130 -10.69 23.28 -23.17
C LEU A 130 -10.62 24.08 -24.47
N ARG A 131 -10.62 25.40 -24.37
CA ARG A 131 -10.44 26.28 -25.54
C ARG A 131 -9.11 25.91 -26.20
N ASP A 132 -9.14 25.58 -27.48
CA ASP A 132 -7.95 25.33 -28.28
C ASP A 132 -7.16 26.63 -28.44
N ARG A 133 -6.36 26.95 -27.42
CA ARG A 133 -5.42 28.05 -27.46
C ARG A 133 -4.14 27.53 -28.09
N ARG A 134 -3.68 28.21 -29.14
CA ARG A 134 -2.37 27.96 -29.75
C ARG A 134 -1.31 27.96 -28.64
N ARG A 135 -0.76 26.77 -28.34
CA ARG A 135 0.24 26.62 -27.28
C ARG A 135 1.45 27.46 -27.65
N ARG A 136 1.88 28.34 -26.75
CA ARG A 136 3.12 29.08 -26.98
C ARG A 136 4.28 28.08 -26.88
N PRO A 137 5.25 28.13 -27.79
CA PRO A 137 6.43 27.29 -27.68
C PRO A 137 7.09 27.53 -26.33
N GLY A 138 7.55 26.45 -25.69
CA GLY A 138 8.17 26.50 -24.37
C GLY A 138 9.43 27.39 -24.35
N ALA A 139 9.88 27.78 -23.15
CA ALA A 139 11.03 28.66 -22.99
C ALA A 139 12.31 28.11 -23.66
N SER A 140 12.46 26.78 -23.71
CA SER A 140 13.57 26.10 -24.40
C SER A 140 13.62 26.37 -25.91
N LEU A 141 12.46 26.55 -26.56
CA LEU A 141 12.36 26.74 -28.01
C LEU A 141 12.64 28.20 -28.45
N LYS A 142 12.77 29.14 -27.50
CA LYS A 142 13.06 30.54 -27.82
C LYS A 142 14.43 30.73 -28.48
N ARG A 143 15.46 30.01 -28.02
CA ARG A 143 16.84 30.11 -28.55
C ARG A 143 16.94 29.57 -29.97
N TYR A 144 16.27 28.45 -30.26
CA TYR A 144 16.21 27.92 -31.61
C TYR A 144 15.46 28.85 -32.55
N LYS A 145 14.39 29.50 -32.06
CA LYS A 145 13.63 30.49 -32.84
C LYS A 145 14.49 31.72 -33.19
N SER A 146 15.32 32.21 -32.26
CA SER A 146 16.22 33.34 -32.56
C SER A 146 17.31 32.97 -33.55
N MET A 147 18.00 31.84 -33.32
CA MET A 147 19.03 31.34 -34.24
C MET A 147 18.47 31.08 -35.65
N ALA A 148 17.27 30.51 -35.76
CA ALA A 148 16.64 30.30 -37.06
C ALA A 148 16.26 31.64 -37.73
N GLY A 149 15.79 32.63 -36.97
CA GLY A 149 15.51 33.96 -37.49
C GLY A 149 16.76 34.61 -38.09
N GLU A 150 17.89 34.53 -37.38
CA GLU A 150 19.19 35.06 -37.84
C GLU A 150 19.71 34.39 -39.12
N LEU A 151 19.42 33.11 -39.33
CA LEU A 151 19.86 32.38 -40.54
C LEU A 151 19.01 32.68 -41.78
N PHE A 152 17.75 33.07 -41.59
CA PHE A 152 16.78 33.24 -42.69
C PHE A 152 16.34 34.69 -42.92
N GLU A 153 16.76 35.65 -42.08
CA GLU A 153 16.68 37.07 -42.41
C GLU A 153 17.70 37.38 -43.53
N ALA A 154 17.25 37.24 -44.78
CA ALA A 154 17.96 37.74 -45.94
C ALA A 154 18.04 39.27 -45.86
N LYS A 155 19.26 39.80 -45.99
CA LYS A 155 19.55 41.23 -46.10
C LYS A 155 19.05 41.81 -47.42
#